data_AF-A0A844M438-F1
#
_entry.id   AF-A0A844M438-F1
#
_cell.length_a   1.000
_cell.length_b   1.000
_cell.length_c   1.000
_cell.angle_alpha   90.00
_cell.angle_beta   90.00
_cell.angle_gamma   90.00
#
_symmetry.space_group_name_H-M   'P 1'
#
loop_
_entity.id
_entity.type
_entity.pdbx_description
1 polymer ?
#
loop_
_entity_poly.entity_id
_entity_poly.type
_entity_poly.pdbx_seq_one_letter_code
_entity_poly.pdbx_strand_id
1 'polypeptide(L)'
;GLKPAEIARRVGRSRSTISREIKRGTVKQVKQVNGRKVYFKQYFAETAQVRYFEGRKGSYYLKLERVSEAFLLSFTKAMKAKPRIHSVDTFVYAYKLEHHE
;
A
#
# COMPACT_ATOMS: atom_id res chain seq x y z
N GLY A 1 -23.17 -12.64 9.81
CA GLY A 1 -23.10 -11.41 9.00
C GLY A 1 -23.31 -11.74 7.53
N LEU A 2 -23.75 -10.78 6.71
CA LEU A 2 -23.96 -10.98 5.27
C LEU A 2 -22.65 -11.36 4.56
N LYS A 3 -22.74 -12.18 3.52
CA LYS A 3 -21.57 -12.54 2.69
C LYS A 3 -21.09 -11.28 1.93
N PRO A 4 -19.78 -11.07 1.75
CA PRO A 4 -19.25 -9.92 1.00
C PRO A 4 -19.82 -9.77 -0.41
N ALA A 5 -20.15 -10.90 -1.06
CA ALA A 5 -20.80 -10.91 -2.37
C ALA A 5 -22.19 -10.26 -2.37
N GLU A 6 -22.93 -10.45 -1.29
CA GLU A 6 -24.28 -9.91 -1.18
C GLU A 6 -24.27 -8.43 -0.83
N ILE A 7 -23.36 -8.02 0.06
CA ILE A 7 -23.09 -6.61 0.33
C ILE A 7 -22.68 -5.89 -0.96
N ALA A 8 -21.80 -6.50 -1.77
CA ALA A 8 -21.38 -5.96 -3.06
C ALA A 8 -22.55 -5.72 -4.02
N ARG A 9 -23.48 -6.68 -4.13
CA ARG A 9 -24.70 -6.52 -4.94
C ARG A 9 -25.60 -5.39 -4.42
N ARG A 10 -25.85 -5.33 -3.11
CA ARG A 10 -26.72 -4.31 -2.50
C ARG A 10 -26.17 -2.89 -2.63
N VAL A 11 -24.84 -2.72 -2.57
CA VAL A 11 -24.17 -1.41 -2.61
C VAL A 11 -23.75 -1.02 -4.03
N GLY A 12 -23.89 -1.91 -5.02
CA GLY A 12 -23.45 -1.64 -6.41
C GLY A 12 -21.94 -1.49 -6.54
N ARG A 13 -21.16 -2.26 -5.78
CA ARG A 13 -19.68 -2.21 -5.80
C ARG A 13 -19.09 -3.57 -6.10
N SER A 14 -17.84 -3.58 -6.56
CA SER A 14 -17.14 -4.84 -6.83
C SER A 14 -16.92 -5.63 -5.54
N ARG A 15 -16.94 -6.96 -5.65
CA ARG A 15 -16.66 -7.87 -4.53
C ARG A 15 -15.29 -7.62 -3.89
N SER A 16 -14.30 -7.26 -4.71
CA SER A 16 -12.94 -6.96 -4.24
C SER A 16 -12.91 -5.69 -3.40
N THR A 17 -13.65 -4.64 -3.79
CA THR A 17 -13.78 -3.41 -3.00
C THR A 17 -14.39 -3.70 -1.63
N ILE A 18 -15.50 -4.42 -1.57
CA ILE A 18 -16.13 -4.79 -0.29
C ILE A 18 -15.23 -5.67 0.57
N SER A 19 -14.54 -6.65 -0.03
CA SER A 19 -13.61 -7.50 0.71
C SER A 19 -12.45 -6.71 1.33
N ARG A 20 -11.88 -5.75 0.58
CA ARG A 20 -10.81 -4.88 1.10
C ARG A 20 -11.32 -3.96 2.20
N GLU A 21 -12.54 -3.44 2.05
CA GLU A 21 -13.20 -2.60 3.05
C GLU A 21 -13.37 -3.33 4.38
N ILE A 22 -13.99 -4.51 4.34
CA ILE A 22 -14.21 -5.34 5.53
C ILE A 22 -12.87 -5.69 6.17
N LYS A 23 -11.86 -6.09 5.38
CA LYS A 23 -10.52 -6.39 5.90
C LYS A 23 -9.88 -5.17 6.58
N ARG A 24 -10.04 -3.98 5.99
CA ARG A 24 -9.48 -2.73 6.53
C ARG A 24 -10.20 -2.26 7.78
N GLY A 25 -11.53 -2.37 7.85
CA GLY A 25 -12.35 -1.92 8.98
C GLY A 25 -12.54 -2.94 10.11
N THR A 26 -12.22 -4.21 9.90
CA THR A 26 -12.35 -5.23 10.95
C THR A 26 -11.19 -5.14 11.94
N VAL A 27 -11.52 -5.10 13.23
CA VAL A 27 -10.57 -5.06 14.35
C VAL A 27 -10.93 -6.10 15.41
N LYS A 28 -9.92 -6.54 16.17
CA LYS A 28 -10.10 -7.41 17.32
C LYS A 28 -10.44 -6.55 18.53
N GLN A 29 -11.62 -6.74 19.10
CA GLN A 29 -12.10 -6.08 20.31
C GLN A 29 -12.15 -7.07 21.47
N VAL A 30 -12.19 -6.53 22.68
CA VAL A 30 -12.34 -7.30 23.91
C VAL A 30 -13.54 -6.77 24.69
N LYS A 31 -14.37 -7.67 25.21
CA LYS A 31 -15.44 -7.34 26.15
C LYS A 31 -15.29 -8.16 27.42
N GLN A 32 -15.67 -7.58 28.55
CA GLN A 32 -15.76 -8.31 29.81
C GLN A 32 -17.16 -8.89 29.94
N VAL A 33 -17.25 -10.21 30.11
CA VAL A 33 -18.51 -10.92 30.36
C VAL A 33 -18.30 -11.81 31.57
N ASN A 34 -19.05 -11.59 32.65
CA ASN A 34 -18.96 -12.36 33.89
C ASN A 34 -17.51 -12.48 34.44
N GLY A 35 -16.77 -11.37 34.45
CA GLY A 35 -15.38 -11.31 34.91
C GLY A 35 -14.33 -11.89 33.95
N ARG A 36 -14.73 -12.37 32.76
CA ARG A 36 -13.81 -12.97 31.77
C ARG A 36 -13.68 -12.10 30.52
N LYS A 37 -12.45 -12.00 30.00
CA LYS A 37 -12.13 -11.33 28.74
C LYS A 37 -12.56 -12.19 27.56
N VAL A 38 -13.51 -11.72 26.77
CA VAL A 38 -13.97 -12.36 25.53
C VAL A 38 -13.51 -11.52 24.35
N TYR A 39 -12.69 -12.12 23.48
CA TYR A 39 -12.22 -11.47 22.27
C TYR A 39 -13.15 -11.76 21.09
N PHE A 40 -13.39 -10.75 20.27
CA PHE A 40 -14.20 -10.89 19.06
C PHE A 40 -13.71 -9.95 17.96
N LYS A 41 -14.12 -10.21 16.72
CA LYS A 41 -13.84 -9.33 15.58
C LYS A 41 -15.09 -8.50 15.27
N GLN A 42 -14.91 -7.20 15.13
CA GLN A 42 -15.98 -6.27 14.81
C GLN A 42 -15.54 -5.31 13.72
N TYR A 43 -16.45 -4.99 12.82
CA TYR A 43 -16.23 -4.00 11.77
C TYR A 43 -16.58 -2.59 12.27
N PHE A 44 -15.69 -1.62 12.01
CA PHE A 44 -15.92 -0.19 12.22
C PHE A 44 -15.52 0.59 10.97
N ALA A 45 -16.46 1.36 10.42
CA ALA A 45 -16.23 2.17 9.23
C ALA A 45 -15.17 3.26 9.48
N GLU A 46 -15.20 3.89 10.67
CA GLU A 46 -14.23 4.90 11.10
C GLU A 46 -12.80 4.36 11.06
N THR A 47 -12.58 3.15 11.60
CA THR A 47 -11.26 2.53 11.56
C THR A 47 -10.80 2.25 10.13
N ALA A 48 -11.73 1.84 9.25
CA ALA A 48 -11.41 1.64 7.84
C ALA A 48 -10.96 2.96 7.18
N GLN A 49 -11.63 4.06 7.50
CA GLN A 49 -11.32 5.38 6.96
C GLN A 49 -9.98 5.92 7.48
N VAL A 50 -9.73 5.83 8.79
CA VAL A 50 -8.46 6.24 9.40
C VAL A 50 -7.30 5.47 8.77
N ARG A 51 -7.40 4.14 8.69
CA ARG A 51 -6.36 3.30 8.05
C ARG A 51 -6.11 3.66 6.60
N TYR A 52 -7.18 4.00 5.86
CA TYR A 52 -7.05 4.46 4.48
C TYR A 52 -6.30 5.79 4.39
N PHE A 53 -6.68 6.76 5.22
CA PHE A 53 -6.05 8.07 5.26
C PHE A 53 -4.57 8.00 5.66
N GLU A 54 -4.24 7.25 6.72
CA GLU A 54 -2.85 7.03 7.14
C GLU A 54 -2.01 6.37 6.04
N GLY A 55 -2.54 5.33 5.37
CA GLY A 55 -1.86 4.68 4.25
C GLY A 55 -1.66 5.61 3.04
N ARG A 56 -2.55 6.59 2.85
CA ARG A 56 -2.47 7.60 1.79
C ARG A 56 -1.42 8.67 2.07
N LYS A 57 -1.12 9.01 3.32
CA LYS A 57 -0.11 10.02 3.67
C LYS A 57 1.27 9.70 3.10
N GLY A 58 1.66 8.43 3.12
CA GLY A 58 2.93 7.96 2.53
C GLY A 58 2.85 7.67 1.02
N SER A 59 1.65 7.73 0.42
CA SER A 59 1.45 7.52 -1.00
C SER A 59 1.53 8.87 -1.71
N TYR A 60 2.75 9.29 -2.02
CA TYR A 60 2.99 10.45 -2.85
C TYR A 60 3.38 9.98 -4.26
N TYR A 61 2.74 10.59 -5.26
CA TYR A 61 3.21 10.47 -6.63
C TYR A 61 4.45 11.37 -6.76
N LEU A 62 5.64 10.76 -6.80
CA LEU A 62 6.82 11.46 -7.29
C LEU A 62 6.57 11.76 -8.76
N LYS A 63 6.12 12.99 -9.05
CA LYS A 63 6.09 13.48 -10.43
C LYS A 63 7.49 13.29 -11.01
N LEU A 64 7.56 12.85 -12.26
CA LEU A 64 8.81 12.71 -13.01
C LEU A 64 9.63 14.02 -13.00
N GLU A 65 8.95 15.17 -12.91
CA GLU A 65 9.55 16.50 -12.73
C GLU A 65 10.43 16.63 -11.47
N ARG A 66 10.28 15.74 -10.48
CA ARG A 66 11.10 15.70 -9.26
C ARG A 66 12.24 14.68 -9.34
N VAL A 67 12.41 14.02 -10.48
CA VAL A 67 13.48 13.05 -10.72
C VAL A 67 14.58 13.73 -11.52
N SER A 68 15.82 13.66 -11.04
CA SER A 68 16.98 14.25 -11.71
C SER A 68 17.10 13.74 -13.16
N GLU A 69 17.19 14.67 -14.11
CA GLU A 69 17.40 14.35 -15.53
C GLU A 69 18.70 13.56 -15.72
N ALA A 70 19.76 13.91 -14.97
CA ALA A 70 21.04 13.21 -14.97
C ALA A 70 20.89 11.75 -14.52
N PHE A 71 20.05 11.51 -13.51
CA PHE A 71 19.73 10.15 -13.07
C PHE A 71 19.02 9.37 -14.18
N LEU A 72 17.98 9.93 -14.80
CA LEU A 72 17.21 9.26 -15.85
C LEU A 72 18.07 8.94 -17.08
N LEU A 73 18.96 9.84 -17.48
CA LEU A 73 19.87 9.64 -18.60
C LEU A 73 20.87 8.52 -18.29
N SER A 74 21.51 8.56 -17.13
CA SER A 74 22.47 7.55 -16.67
C SER A 74 21.80 6.17 -16.51
N PHE A 75 20.60 6.14 -15.92
CA PHE A 75 19.79 4.94 -15.77
C PHE A 75 19.44 4.32 -17.13
N THR A 76 18.96 5.14 -18.07
CA THR A 76 18.59 4.68 -19.40
C THR A 76 19.80 4.12 -20.15
N LYS A 77 20.96 4.77 -20.05
CA LYS A 77 22.22 4.30 -20.65
C LYS A 77 22.63 2.94 -20.06
N ALA A 78 22.64 2.81 -18.73
CA ALA A 78 23.01 1.57 -18.05
C ALA A 78 22.06 0.42 -18.38
N MET A 79 20.75 0.66 -18.41
CA MET A 79 19.76 -0.37 -18.72
C MET A 79 19.80 -0.82 -20.19
N LYS A 80 20.21 0.05 -21.13
CA LYS A 80 20.30 -0.29 -22.56
C LYS A 80 21.67 -0.87 -22.96
N ALA A 81 22.68 -0.85 -22.09
CA ALA A 81 24.01 -1.39 -22.37
C ALA A 81 23.98 -2.89 -22.70
N LYS A 82 24.89 -3.33 -23.58
CA LYS A 82 25.07 -4.73 -23.97
C LYS A 82 26.57 -5.09 -23.92
N PRO A 83 27.00 -6.04 -23.06
CA PRO A 83 26.19 -6.71 -22.04
C PRO A 83 25.74 -5.71 -20.96
N ARG A 84 24.55 -5.94 -20.38
CA ARG A 84 24.08 -5.14 -19.24
C ARG A 84 24.83 -5.61 -17.99
N ILE A 85 25.54 -4.69 -17.34
CA ILE A 85 26.37 -4.99 -16.16
C ILE A 85 25.58 -4.81 -14.85
N HIS A 86 24.66 -3.84 -14.79
CA HIS A 86 23.89 -3.56 -13.58
C HIS A 86 22.44 -4.08 -13.66
N SER A 87 21.95 -4.66 -12.57
CA SER A 87 20.52 -4.75 -12.30
C SER A 87 19.96 -3.35 -11.93
N VAL A 88 18.64 -3.20 -11.89
CA VAL A 88 18.02 -1.94 -11.43
C VAL A 88 18.51 -1.57 -10.03
N ASP A 89 18.49 -2.52 -9.10
CA ASP A 89 18.90 -2.28 -7.71
C ASP A 89 20.39 -1.96 -7.59
N THR A 90 21.24 -2.70 -8.31
CA THR A 90 22.69 -2.47 -8.31
C THR A 90 23.04 -1.11 -8.88
N PHE A 91 22.37 -0.68 -9.96
CA PHE A 91 22.56 0.64 -10.53
C PHE A 91 22.14 1.73 -9.54
N VAL A 92 20.96 1.61 -8.93
CA VAL A 92 20.47 2.61 -7.96
C VAL A 92 21.42 2.73 -6.78
N TYR A 93 21.95 1.61 -6.29
CA TYR A 93 22.94 1.61 -5.21
C TYR A 93 24.25 2.29 -5.63
N ALA A 94 24.83 1.91 -6.78
CA ALA A 94 26.07 2.51 -7.29
C ALA A 94 25.91 4.01 -7.55
N TYR A 95 24.81 4.41 -8.19
CA TYR A 95 24.52 5.81 -8.49
C TYR A 95 24.46 6.66 -7.22
N LYS A 96 23.84 6.17 -6.15
CA LYS A 96 23.79 6.85 -4.84
C LYS A 96 25.16 6.97 -4.17
N LEU A 97 26.06 6.01 -4.40
CA LEU A 97 27.42 6.06 -3.85
C LEU A 97 28.28 7.10 -4.59
N GLU A 98 28.11 7.18 -5.91
CA GLU A 98 28.85 8.11 -6.77
C GLU A 98 28.33 9.55 -6.69
N HIS A 99 27.03 9.73 -6.45
CA HIS A 99 26.36 11.02 -6.39
C HIS A 99 25.82 11.21 -4.96
N HIS A 100 26.63 11.83 -4.11
CA HIS A 100 26.25 12.21 -2.74
C HIS A 100 25.14 13.28 -2.77
N GLU A 101 23.89 12.87 -2.96
CA GLU A 101 22.68 13.64 -2.69
C GLU A 101 22.03 13.21 -1.36
#